data_AF-A0A3M1ZBG9-F1
#
_entry.id   AF-A0A3M1ZBG9-F1
#
_cell.length_a   1.000
_cell.length_b   1.000
_cell.length_c   1.000
_cell.angle_alpha   90.00
_cell.angle_beta   90.00
_cell.angle_gamma   90.00
#
_symmetry.space_group_name_H-M   'P 1'
#
loop_
_entity.id
_entity.type
_entity.pdbx_description
1 polymer ?
#
loop_
_entity_poly.entity_id
_entity_poly.type
_entity_poly.pdbx_seq_one_letter_code
_entity_poly.pdbx_strand_id
1 'polypeptide(L)'
;MQLQAFPTQQAFLNNFNFCEHLFQPKNMNLNDLRDAIKASPDNVPLRKLYARALMNENRFQEAEIEWKEALRLAPDDQALKVGLAEAFCAQKKTSLGLVIIEELTATAAPPPRAWLVFAKLLLQAKQPRDAKSAYQKALLLDPELKDAFLESEINLAQSAGATGEPEKIKLSNTEAGETSENSPQIERPKVDFEKVGGMEKVKEEIRLKIIAPLQHPELYKA
;
A
#
# COMPACT_ATOMS: atom_id res chain seq x y z
N MET A 1 -51.27 -21.82 -51.97
CA MET A 1 -51.14 -20.64 -51.08
C MET A 1 -50.40 -21.12 -49.83
N GLN A 2 -49.06 -21.08 -49.84
CA GLN A 2 -48.25 -21.57 -48.72
C GLN A 2 -47.92 -20.40 -47.79
N LEU A 3 -48.47 -20.44 -46.57
CA LEU A 3 -48.13 -19.56 -45.47
C LEU A 3 -46.77 -19.98 -44.91
N GLN A 4 -45.74 -19.17 -45.15
CA GLN A 4 -44.44 -19.32 -44.48
C GLN A 4 -44.56 -18.77 -43.05
N ALA A 5 -44.25 -19.63 -42.08
CA ALA A 5 -44.17 -19.30 -40.67
C ALA A 5 -43.00 -18.34 -40.41
N PHE A 6 -43.28 -17.17 -39.87
CA PHE A 6 -42.24 -16.28 -39.34
C PHE A 6 -41.68 -16.89 -38.04
N PRO A 7 -40.35 -17.05 -37.92
CA PRO A 7 -39.75 -17.60 -36.71
C PRO A 7 -39.93 -16.65 -35.53
N THR A 8 -40.31 -17.25 -34.40
CA THR A 8 -40.58 -16.64 -33.10
C THR A 8 -39.40 -15.83 -32.54
N GLN A 9 -39.74 -14.72 -31.89
CA GLN A 9 -38.91 -13.73 -31.16
C GLN A 9 -37.82 -14.32 -30.23
N GLN A 10 -37.90 -15.61 -29.89
CA GLN A 10 -36.91 -16.37 -29.13
C GLN A 10 -35.53 -16.46 -29.81
N ALA A 11 -35.49 -16.50 -31.16
CA ALA A 11 -34.22 -16.59 -31.90
C ALA A 11 -33.40 -15.29 -31.82
N PHE A 12 -34.07 -14.14 -31.63
CA PHE A 12 -33.41 -12.85 -31.45
C PHE A 12 -32.80 -12.70 -30.05
N LEU A 13 -33.45 -13.25 -29.02
CA LEU A 13 -32.98 -13.20 -27.63
C LEU A 13 -31.78 -14.13 -27.38
N ASN A 14 -31.71 -15.27 -28.06
CA ASN A 14 -30.54 -16.15 -27.98
C ASN A 14 -29.30 -15.58 -28.68
N ASN A 15 -29.45 -14.63 -29.61
CA ASN A 15 -28.32 -13.96 -30.25
C ASN A 15 -27.78 -12.78 -29.40
N PHE A 16 -28.59 -12.25 -28.46
CA PHE A 16 -28.16 -11.17 -27.57
C PHE A 16 -27.27 -11.70 -26.44
N ASN A 17 -27.60 -12.85 -25.86
CA ASN A 17 -26.77 -13.51 -24.86
C ASN A 17 -25.47 -14.11 -25.43
N PHE A 18 -25.43 -14.42 -26.74
CA PHE A 18 -24.20 -14.87 -27.41
C PHE A 18 -23.23 -13.71 -27.72
N CYS A 19 -23.74 -12.47 -27.81
CA CYS A 19 -22.92 -11.28 -28.04
C CYS A 19 -22.20 -10.77 -26.79
N GLU A 20 -22.69 -11.04 -25.57
CA GLU A 20 -21.95 -10.68 -24.34
C GLU A 20 -20.59 -11.39 -24.25
N HIS A 21 -20.49 -12.59 -24.83
CA HIS A 21 -19.25 -13.39 -24.77
C HIS A 21 -18.25 -13.05 -25.90
N LEU A 22 -18.68 -12.35 -26.95
CA LEU A 22 -17.84 -11.93 -28.08
C LEU A 22 -17.43 -10.46 -28.04
N PHE A 23 -18.06 -9.64 -27.20
CA PHE A 23 -17.60 -8.28 -26.97
C PHE A 23 -16.49 -8.28 -25.93
N GLN A 24 -15.29 -8.71 -26.35
CA GLN A 24 -14.06 -8.35 -25.65
C GLN A 24 -13.90 -6.82 -25.80
N PRO A 25 -14.15 -5.98 -24.77
CA PRO A 25 -13.96 -4.53 -24.89
C PRO A 25 -12.47 -4.14 -24.99
N LYS A 26 -11.58 -5.14 -25.13
CA LYS A 26 -10.12 -4.99 -25.17
C LYS A 26 -9.60 -4.12 -26.30
N ASN A 27 -10.41 -3.82 -27.32
CA ASN A 27 -9.97 -3.11 -28.53
C ASN A 27 -10.79 -1.86 -28.88
N MET A 28 -11.61 -1.33 -27.96
CA MET A 28 -12.30 -0.06 -28.22
C MET A 28 -11.37 1.10 -27.85
N ASN A 29 -11.08 1.99 -28.80
CA ASN A 29 -10.21 3.12 -28.56
C ASN A 29 -10.93 4.16 -27.66
N LEU A 30 -10.18 5.01 -26.96
CA LEU A 30 -10.73 6.07 -26.11
C LEU A 30 -11.73 6.96 -26.86
N ASN A 31 -11.49 7.22 -28.15
CA ASN A 31 -12.39 8.03 -28.97
C ASN A 31 -13.75 7.35 -29.17
N ASP A 32 -13.76 6.05 -29.48
CA ASP A 32 -14.99 5.29 -29.67
C ASP A 32 -15.79 5.20 -28.36
N LEU A 33 -15.10 4.98 -27.23
CA LEU A 33 -15.71 4.98 -25.90
C LEU A 33 -16.31 6.34 -25.55
N ARG A 34 -15.60 7.43 -25.87
CA ARG A 34 -16.09 8.80 -25.65
C ARG A 34 -17.35 9.08 -26.48
N ASP A 35 -17.37 8.69 -27.74
CA ASP A 35 -18.53 8.91 -28.61
C ASP A 35 -19.72 8.03 -28.20
N ALA A 36 -19.47 6.81 -27.75
CA ALA A 36 -20.50 5.95 -27.15
C ALA A 36 -21.09 6.58 -25.88
N ILE A 37 -20.28 7.21 -25.02
CA ILE A 37 -20.78 7.94 -23.83
C ILE A 37 -21.62 9.15 -24.23
N LYS A 38 -21.25 9.90 -25.28
CA LYS A 38 -22.08 11.00 -25.78
C LYS A 38 -23.44 10.51 -26.27
N ALA A 39 -23.48 9.34 -26.91
CA ALA A 39 -24.73 8.72 -27.38
C ALA A 39 -25.58 8.17 -26.22
N SER A 40 -24.99 7.83 -25.08
CA SER A 40 -25.69 7.34 -23.89
C SER A 40 -25.06 7.87 -22.60
N PRO A 41 -25.34 9.14 -22.22
CA PRO A 41 -24.68 9.81 -21.11
C PRO A 41 -24.93 9.17 -19.74
N ASP A 42 -26.04 8.45 -19.57
CA ASP A 42 -26.43 7.86 -18.29
C ASP A 42 -26.01 6.38 -18.16
N ASN A 43 -25.25 5.85 -19.13
CA ASN A 43 -24.79 4.47 -19.12
C ASN A 43 -23.57 4.29 -18.20
N VAL A 44 -23.81 3.92 -16.94
CA VAL A 44 -22.78 3.70 -15.92
C VAL A 44 -21.73 2.64 -16.33
N PRO A 45 -22.10 1.42 -16.79
CA PRO A 45 -21.11 0.45 -17.25
C PRO A 45 -20.15 0.97 -18.33
N LEU A 46 -20.66 1.76 -19.28
CA LEU A 46 -19.84 2.34 -20.34
C LEU A 46 -18.88 3.40 -19.80
N ARG A 47 -19.33 4.26 -18.88
CA ARG A 47 -18.45 5.21 -18.17
C ARG A 47 -17.36 4.50 -17.38
N LYS A 48 -17.69 3.39 -16.69
CA LYS A 48 -16.69 2.54 -15.99
C LYS A 48 -15.61 2.04 -16.93
N LEU A 49 -16.02 1.57 -18.11
CA LEU A 49 -15.10 1.06 -19.12
C LEU A 49 -14.18 2.17 -19.64
N TYR A 50 -14.73 3.34 -19.96
CA TYR A 50 -13.94 4.48 -20.41
C TYR A 50 -12.98 5.00 -19.34
N ALA A 51 -13.44 5.12 -18.08
CA ALA A 51 -12.59 5.53 -16.97
C ALA A 51 -11.43 4.54 -16.74
N ARG A 52 -11.65 3.22 -16.86
CA ARG A 52 -10.58 2.21 -16.82
C ARG A 52 -9.61 2.33 -17.99
N ALA A 53 -10.11 2.57 -19.20
CA ALA A 53 -9.27 2.79 -20.36
C ALA A 53 -8.38 4.03 -20.17
N LEU A 54 -8.94 5.12 -19.63
CA LEU A 54 -8.19 6.33 -19.28
C LEU A 54 -7.10 6.05 -18.22
N MET A 55 -7.39 5.21 -17.21
CA MET A 55 -6.39 4.78 -16.22
C MET A 55 -5.22 4.03 -16.87
N ASN A 56 -5.50 3.12 -17.81
CA ASN A 56 -4.48 2.35 -18.51
C ASN A 56 -3.58 3.23 -19.39
N GLU A 57 -4.13 4.31 -19.96
CA GLU A 57 -3.42 5.32 -20.74
C GLU A 57 -2.74 6.41 -19.87
N ASN A 58 -2.70 6.21 -18.54
CA ASN A 58 -2.16 7.15 -17.56
C ASN A 58 -2.84 8.53 -17.52
N ARG A 59 -4.06 8.66 -18.06
CA ARG A 59 -4.87 9.88 -18.07
C ARG A 59 -5.72 10.00 -16.80
N PHE A 60 -5.06 10.04 -15.65
CA PHE A 60 -5.70 9.86 -14.35
C PHE A 60 -6.69 10.97 -13.97
N GLN A 61 -6.43 12.22 -14.38
CA GLN A 61 -7.30 13.36 -14.09
C GLN A 61 -8.63 13.25 -14.84
N GLU A 62 -8.60 12.74 -16.08
CA GLU A 62 -9.82 12.52 -16.86
C GLU A 62 -10.58 11.31 -16.33
N ALA A 63 -9.87 10.25 -15.94
CA ALA A 63 -10.49 9.10 -15.28
C ALA A 63 -11.22 9.53 -13.99
N GLU A 64 -10.64 10.41 -13.18
CA GLU A 64 -11.29 10.95 -11.97
C GLU A 64 -12.64 11.60 -12.28
N ILE A 65 -12.72 12.39 -13.35
CA ILE A 65 -13.97 13.07 -13.76
C ILE A 65 -15.02 12.02 -14.12
N GLU A 66 -14.67 11.03 -14.95
CA GLU A 66 -15.59 9.99 -15.36
C GLU A 66 -16.04 9.09 -14.20
N TRP A 67 -15.15 8.78 -13.25
CA TRP A 67 -15.52 8.07 -12.03
C TRP A 67 -16.50 8.87 -11.18
N LYS A 68 -16.31 10.19 -11.04
CA LYS A 68 -17.23 11.06 -10.30
C LYS A 68 -18.60 11.15 -10.98
N GLU A 69 -18.64 11.29 -12.30
CA GLU A 69 -19.91 11.31 -13.04
C GLU A 69 -20.65 9.97 -12.95
N ALA A 70 -19.92 8.85 -13.06
CA ALA A 70 -20.51 7.53 -12.85
C ALA A 70 -21.09 7.40 -11.42
N LEU A 71 -20.37 7.89 -10.40
CA LEU A 71 -20.81 7.84 -9.01
C LEU A 71 -22.01 8.75 -8.76
N ARG A 72 -22.15 9.88 -9.48
CA ARG A 72 -23.35 10.72 -9.44
C ARG A 72 -24.60 9.97 -9.91
N LEU A 73 -24.44 9.08 -10.89
CA LEU A 73 -25.52 8.25 -11.43
C LEU A 73 -25.82 7.02 -10.55
N ALA A 74 -24.80 6.46 -9.91
CA ALA A 74 -24.92 5.30 -9.03
C ALA A 74 -24.11 5.51 -7.72
N PRO A 75 -24.63 6.27 -6.73
CA PRO A 75 -23.89 6.64 -5.52
C PRO A 75 -23.47 5.46 -4.63
N ASP A 76 -24.23 4.38 -4.68
CA ASP A 76 -24.05 3.20 -3.82
C ASP A 76 -23.15 2.13 -4.46
N ASP A 77 -22.71 2.30 -5.72
CA ASP A 77 -21.83 1.33 -6.37
C ASP A 77 -20.40 1.41 -5.78
N GLN A 78 -20.09 0.44 -4.92
CA GLN A 78 -18.79 0.32 -4.27
C GLN A 78 -17.64 0.19 -5.28
N ALA A 79 -17.86 -0.43 -6.45
CA ALA A 79 -16.82 -0.58 -7.46
C ALA A 79 -16.45 0.77 -8.11
N LEU A 80 -17.37 1.73 -8.17
CA LEU A 80 -17.07 3.10 -8.59
C LEU A 80 -16.21 3.82 -7.57
N LYS A 81 -16.53 3.69 -6.28
CA LYS A 81 -15.72 4.24 -5.19
C LYS A 81 -14.30 3.66 -5.20
N VAL A 82 -14.15 2.35 -5.45
CA VAL A 82 -12.83 1.71 -5.62
C VAL A 82 -12.08 2.29 -6.81
N GLY A 83 -12.73 2.45 -7.97
CA GLY A 83 -12.13 3.06 -9.17
C GLY A 83 -11.67 4.50 -8.93
N LEU A 84 -12.45 5.29 -8.20
CA LEU A 84 -12.10 6.66 -7.83
C LEU A 84 -10.90 6.70 -6.85
N ALA A 85 -10.87 5.82 -5.86
CA ALA A 85 -9.72 5.69 -4.95
C ALA A 85 -8.44 5.25 -5.69
N GLU A 86 -8.57 4.36 -6.67
CA GLU A 86 -7.45 3.95 -7.55
C GLU A 86 -6.94 5.12 -8.40
N ALA A 87 -7.84 5.94 -8.95
CA ALA A 87 -7.48 7.18 -9.65
C ALA A 87 -6.76 8.18 -8.73
N PHE A 88 -7.20 8.34 -7.48
CA PHE A 88 -6.50 9.19 -6.51
C PHE A 88 -5.12 8.64 -6.11
N CYS A 89 -5.01 7.32 -5.96
CA CYS A 89 -3.73 6.65 -5.71
C CYS A 89 -2.74 6.93 -6.85
N ALA A 90 -3.17 6.80 -8.11
CA ALA A 90 -2.32 7.07 -9.27
C ALA A 90 -1.90 8.55 -9.36
N GLN A 91 -2.77 9.48 -8.96
CA GLN A 91 -2.46 10.91 -8.89
C GLN A 91 -1.64 11.33 -7.67
N LYS A 92 -1.25 10.40 -6.78
CA LYS A 92 -0.61 10.69 -5.48
C LYS A 92 -1.43 11.59 -4.57
N LYS A 93 -2.75 11.64 -4.76
CA LYS A 93 -3.71 12.33 -3.89
C LYS A 93 -4.07 11.41 -2.71
N THR A 94 -3.06 11.01 -1.95
CA THR A 94 -3.16 9.92 -0.97
C THR A 94 -4.22 10.18 0.10
N SER A 95 -4.32 11.42 0.63
CA SER A 95 -5.33 11.76 1.64
C SER A 95 -6.76 11.57 1.16
N LEU A 96 -7.07 11.95 -0.08
CA LEU A 96 -8.42 11.78 -0.65
C LEU A 96 -8.73 10.31 -0.92
N GLY A 97 -7.74 9.54 -1.40
CA GLY A 97 -7.89 8.10 -1.60
C GLY A 97 -8.16 7.36 -0.29
N LEU A 98 -7.46 7.74 0.79
CA LEU A 98 -7.62 7.12 2.11
C LEU A 98 -9.04 7.33 2.67
N VAL A 99 -9.60 8.54 2.58
CA VAL A 99 -10.97 8.80 3.05
C VAL A 99 -11.99 7.87 2.38
N ILE A 100 -11.90 7.71 1.05
CA ILE A 100 -12.83 6.85 0.30
C ILE A 100 -12.63 5.38 0.65
N ILE A 101 -11.38 4.93 0.78
CA ILE A 101 -11.09 3.52 1.02
C ILE A 101 -11.42 3.09 2.46
N GLU A 102 -11.26 3.99 3.43
CA GLU A 102 -11.67 3.78 4.82
C GLU A 102 -13.19 3.63 4.92
N GLU A 103 -13.96 4.48 4.24
CA GLU A 103 -15.41 4.33 4.14
C GLU A 103 -15.80 2.97 3.54
N LEU A 104 -15.16 2.57 2.43
CA LEU A 104 -15.44 1.30 1.76
C LEU A 104 -15.11 0.09 2.63
N THR A 105 -13.97 0.10 3.30
CA THR A 105 -13.51 -1.01 4.14
C THR A 105 -14.31 -1.16 5.43
N ALA A 106 -15.01 -0.11 5.86
CA ALA A 106 -15.96 -0.13 6.98
C ALA A 106 -17.35 -0.71 6.61
N THR A 107 -17.64 -0.94 5.32
CA THR A 107 -18.91 -1.55 4.91
C THR A 107 -19.01 -3.03 5.29
N ALA A 108 -20.23 -3.57 5.36
CA ALA A 108 -20.46 -4.96 5.78
C ALA A 108 -19.80 -6.01 4.84
N ALA A 109 -19.71 -5.69 3.56
CA ALA A 109 -19.12 -6.55 2.54
C ALA A 109 -18.20 -5.71 1.63
N PRO A 110 -16.98 -5.40 2.07
CA PRO A 110 -16.07 -4.59 1.27
C PRO A 110 -15.55 -5.38 0.07
N PRO A 111 -15.45 -4.78 -1.14
CA PRO A 111 -14.88 -5.45 -2.29
C PRO A 111 -13.42 -5.86 -2.00
N PRO A 112 -12.98 -7.07 -2.36
CA PRO A 112 -11.60 -7.52 -2.11
C PRO A 112 -10.55 -6.56 -2.68
N ARG A 113 -10.82 -6.02 -3.87
CA ARG A 113 -9.97 -5.01 -4.54
C ARG A 113 -9.82 -3.71 -3.74
N ALA A 114 -10.77 -3.36 -2.87
CA ALA A 114 -10.66 -2.18 -2.02
C ALA A 114 -9.47 -2.30 -1.05
N TRP A 115 -9.26 -3.48 -0.46
CA TRP A 115 -8.12 -3.74 0.44
C TRP A 115 -6.77 -3.64 -0.29
N LEU A 116 -6.72 -4.02 -1.56
CA LEU A 116 -5.50 -3.88 -2.38
C LEU A 116 -5.18 -2.41 -2.68
N VAL A 117 -6.20 -1.60 -3.02
CA VAL A 117 -6.02 -0.15 -3.19
C VAL A 117 -5.64 0.51 -1.86
N PHE A 118 -6.22 0.05 -0.75
CA PHE A 118 -5.86 0.55 0.59
C PHE A 118 -4.38 0.30 0.90
N ALA A 119 -3.88 -0.90 0.64
CA ALA A 119 -2.46 -1.23 0.81
C ALA A 119 -1.55 -0.29 -0.02
N LYS A 120 -1.90 -0.02 -1.27
CA LYS A 120 -1.15 0.91 -2.14
C LYS A 120 -1.13 2.34 -1.57
N LEU A 121 -2.28 2.83 -1.10
CA LEU A 121 -2.40 4.15 -0.48
C LEU A 121 -1.59 4.25 0.83
N LEU A 122 -1.62 3.21 1.67
CA LEU A 122 -0.84 3.14 2.91
C LEU A 122 0.67 3.16 2.65
N LEU A 123 1.14 2.51 1.59
CA LEU A 123 2.55 2.62 1.17
C LEU A 123 2.92 4.04 0.76
N GLN A 124 2.07 4.72 -0.01
CA GLN A 124 2.29 6.13 -0.35
C GLN A 124 2.31 7.03 0.90
N ALA A 125 1.48 6.70 1.89
CA ALA A 125 1.45 7.36 3.19
C ALA A 125 2.63 7.00 4.12
N LYS A 126 3.58 6.17 3.65
CA LYS A 126 4.74 5.67 4.42
C LYS A 126 4.35 4.87 5.66
N GLN A 127 3.25 4.13 5.59
CA GLN A 127 2.75 3.23 6.64
C GLN A 127 2.85 1.75 6.18
N PRO A 128 4.06 1.19 6.04
CA PRO A 128 4.24 -0.12 5.42
C PRO A 128 3.75 -1.29 6.31
N ARG A 129 3.66 -1.09 7.63
CA ARG A 129 3.09 -2.09 8.56
C ARG A 129 1.60 -2.31 8.31
N ASP A 130 0.85 -1.23 8.22
CA ASP A 130 -0.59 -1.26 7.95
C ASP A 130 -0.86 -1.72 6.51
N ALA A 131 -0.02 -1.28 5.55
CA ALA A 131 -0.11 -1.71 4.16
C ALA A 131 -0.05 -3.24 4.01
N LYS A 132 0.86 -3.92 4.72
CA LYS A 132 0.94 -5.38 4.70
C LYS A 132 -0.31 -6.05 5.24
N SER A 133 -0.85 -5.52 6.33
CA SER A 133 -2.08 -6.03 6.94
C SER A 133 -3.27 -5.90 5.99
N ALA A 134 -3.39 -4.75 5.31
CA ALA A 134 -4.42 -4.54 4.29
C ALA A 134 -4.24 -5.46 3.08
N TYR A 135 -3.01 -5.63 2.59
CA TYR A 135 -2.71 -6.51 1.46
C TYR A 135 -3.02 -7.98 1.77
N GLN A 136 -2.66 -8.46 2.97
CA GLN A 136 -2.99 -9.81 3.42
C GLN A 136 -4.50 -10.05 3.49
N LYS A 137 -5.29 -9.06 3.94
CA LYS A 137 -6.76 -9.14 3.91
C LYS A 137 -7.29 -9.25 2.47
N ALA A 138 -6.71 -8.50 1.52
CA ALA A 138 -7.10 -8.60 0.12
C ALA A 138 -6.91 -10.04 -0.41
N LEU A 139 -5.75 -10.65 -0.13
CA LEU A 139 -5.43 -12.02 -0.56
C LEU A 139 -6.25 -13.09 0.15
N LEU A 140 -6.66 -12.85 1.40
CA LEU A 140 -7.53 -13.76 2.13
C LEU A 140 -8.93 -13.82 1.51
N LEU A 141 -9.43 -12.67 1.03
CA LEU A 141 -10.74 -12.57 0.39
C LEU A 141 -10.71 -13.04 -1.06
N ASP A 142 -9.64 -12.72 -1.79
CA ASP A 142 -9.44 -13.10 -3.18
C ASP A 142 -7.95 -13.36 -3.46
N PRO A 143 -7.54 -14.64 -3.52
CA PRO A 143 -6.16 -15.01 -3.82
C PRO A 143 -5.66 -14.59 -5.21
N GLU A 144 -6.55 -14.32 -6.17
CA GLU A 144 -6.17 -13.91 -7.53
C GLU A 144 -5.65 -12.46 -7.58
N LEU A 145 -5.90 -11.68 -6.53
CA LEU A 145 -5.37 -10.31 -6.40
C LEU A 145 -3.88 -10.24 -6.07
N LYS A 146 -3.17 -11.38 -6.06
CA LYS A 146 -1.75 -11.42 -5.77
C LYS A 146 -0.95 -10.59 -6.78
N ASP A 147 -0.30 -9.57 -6.26
CA ASP A 147 0.60 -8.67 -6.98
C ASP A 147 2.00 -8.80 -6.38
N ALA A 148 2.86 -9.56 -7.06
CA ALA A 148 4.21 -9.85 -6.58
C ALA A 148 5.07 -8.57 -6.48
N PHE A 149 4.81 -7.56 -7.32
CA PHE A 149 5.51 -6.29 -7.27
C PHE A 149 5.13 -5.52 -6.01
N LEU A 150 3.83 -5.39 -5.75
CA LEU A 150 3.32 -4.73 -4.53
C LEU A 150 3.80 -5.44 -3.26
N GLU A 151 3.77 -6.78 -3.24
CA GLU A 151 4.28 -7.56 -2.11
C GLU A 151 5.76 -7.27 -1.82
N SER A 152 6.57 -7.19 -2.87
CA SER A 152 7.99 -6.82 -2.77
C SER A 152 8.18 -5.39 -2.24
N GLU A 153 7.42 -4.42 -2.77
CA GLU A 153 7.48 -3.02 -2.32
C GLU A 153 7.13 -2.89 -0.83
N ILE A 154 6.08 -3.59 -0.37
CA ILE A 154 5.67 -3.61 1.03
C ILE A 154 6.80 -4.16 1.90
N ASN A 155 7.37 -5.30 1.55
CA ASN A 155 8.41 -5.94 2.34
C ASN A 155 9.68 -5.08 2.42
N LEU A 156 10.08 -4.45 1.31
CA LEU A 156 11.22 -3.54 1.26
C LEU A 156 10.99 -2.29 2.14
N ALA A 157 9.82 -1.68 2.04
CA ALA A 157 9.46 -0.52 2.85
C ALA A 157 9.40 -0.85 4.35
N GLN A 158 8.94 -2.06 4.70
CA GLN A 158 8.97 -2.53 6.09
C GLN A 158 10.38 -2.74 6.61
N SER A 159 11.28 -3.36 5.83
CA SER A 159 12.66 -3.57 6.25
C SER A 159 13.43 -2.25 6.38
N ALA A 160 13.19 -1.29 5.49
CA ALA A 160 13.79 0.04 5.55
C ALA A 160 13.29 0.86 6.75
N GLY A 161 12.05 0.65 7.19
CA GLY A 161 11.53 1.20 8.44
C GLY A 161 11.98 0.44 9.70
N ALA A 162 12.40 -0.82 9.55
CA ALA A 162 12.91 -1.66 10.64
C ALA A 162 14.42 -1.51 10.88
N THR A 163 15.17 -0.97 9.91
CA THR A 163 16.48 -0.33 10.17
C THR A 163 16.25 1.00 10.87
N GLY A 164 15.61 0.95 12.03
CA GLY A 164 15.44 2.10 12.91
C GLY A 164 16.79 2.51 13.46
N GLU A 165 17.02 3.81 13.53
CA GLU A 165 17.90 4.42 14.51
C GLU A 165 17.75 3.65 15.84
N PRO A 166 18.85 3.35 16.56
CA PRO A 166 18.74 2.71 17.87
C PRO A 166 17.75 3.54 18.69
N GLU A 167 16.69 2.90 19.21
CA GLU A 167 15.77 3.55 20.11
C GLU A 167 16.60 4.26 21.16
N LYS A 168 16.60 5.61 21.14
CA LYS A 168 17.22 6.39 22.20
C LYS A 168 16.40 6.11 23.44
N ILE A 169 16.84 5.14 24.23
CA ILE A 169 16.39 4.94 25.59
C ILE A 169 16.61 6.29 26.26
N LYS A 170 15.54 7.04 26.50
CA LYS A 170 15.59 8.21 27.37
C LYS A 170 15.95 7.65 28.75
N LEU A 171 17.23 7.72 29.13
CA LEU A 171 17.63 7.60 30.53
C LEU A 171 17.07 8.81 31.26
N SER A 172 15.81 8.73 31.67
CA SER A 172 15.27 9.61 32.70
C SER A 172 15.89 9.18 34.02
N ASN A 173 16.92 9.92 34.47
CA ASN A 173 17.27 9.98 35.88
C ASN A 173 16.10 10.64 36.61
N THR A 174 15.09 9.86 36.95
CA THR A 174 14.09 10.24 37.94
C THR A 174 14.17 9.21 39.05
N GLU A 175 14.80 9.64 40.12
CA GLU A 175 14.64 9.01 41.42
C GLU A 175 13.15 8.96 41.79
N ALA A 176 12.79 7.92 42.53
CA ALA A 176 11.54 7.67 43.21
C ALA A 176 10.36 7.09 42.39
N GLY A 177 10.04 5.83 42.72
CA GLY A 177 8.65 5.42 42.96
C GLY A 177 7.98 4.57 41.88
N GLU A 178 7.82 3.30 42.22
CA GLU A 178 6.71 2.40 41.83
C GLU A 178 6.71 1.71 40.45
N THR A 179 7.10 0.44 40.51
CA THR A 179 6.57 -0.75 39.82
C THR A 179 5.98 -0.60 38.41
N SER A 180 6.73 -1.12 37.43
CA SER A 180 6.14 -1.73 36.24
C SER A 180 6.97 -2.93 35.80
N GLU A 181 6.36 -4.10 35.82
CA GLU A 181 6.92 -5.39 35.41
C GLU A 181 7.09 -5.45 33.89
N ASN A 182 8.21 -4.95 33.36
CA ASN A 182 8.92 -5.56 32.22
C ASN A 182 10.16 -4.73 31.89
N SER A 183 11.22 -4.88 32.69
CA SER A 183 12.56 -4.46 32.30
C SER A 183 13.26 -5.63 31.59
N PRO A 184 13.81 -5.45 30.37
CA PRO A 184 14.62 -6.49 29.76
C PRO A 184 15.81 -6.77 30.68
N GLN A 185 16.00 -8.04 31.03
CA GLN A 185 17.13 -8.50 31.84
C GLN A 185 18.42 -8.26 31.05
N ILE A 186 19.04 -7.11 31.26
CA ILE A 186 20.40 -6.83 30.81
C ILE A 186 21.32 -7.66 31.70
N GLU A 187 21.69 -8.86 31.24
CA GLU A 187 22.76 -9.63 31.86
C GLU A 187 24.07 -8.87 31.68
N ARG A 188 24.49 -8.17 32.74
CA ARG A 188 25.83 -7.60 32.80
C ARG A 188 26.82 -8.75 32.95
N PRO A 189 27.86 -8.85 32.10
CA PRO A 189 28.92 -9.83 32.28
C PRO A 189 29.51 -9.70 33.69
N LYS A 190 29.53 -10.77 34.47
CA LYS A 190 30.13 -10.82 35.83
C LYS A 190 31.68 -10.84 35.80
N VAL A 191 32.26 -10.57 34.64
CA VAL A 191 33.70 -10.64 34.38
C VAL A 191 34.22 -9.23 34.23
N ASP A 192 34.96 -8.79 35.24
CA ASP A 192 35.71 -7.54 35.20
C ASP A 192 37.03 -7.73 34.45
N PHE A 193 37.64 -6.64 33.97
CA PHE A 193 38.91 -6.65 33.22
C PHE A 193 40.12 -7.20 34.01
N GLU A 194 39.94 -7.52 35.29
CA GLU A 194 40.91 -8.23 36.12
C GLU A 194 40.89 -9.75 35.89
N LYS A 195 39.75 -10.29 35.41
CA LYS A 195 39.57 -11.73 35.14
C LYS A 195 40.07 -12.15 33.75
N VAL A 196 40.43 -11.20 32.88
CA VAL A 196 41.09 -11.48 31.59
C VAL A 196 42.60 -11.55 31.81
N GLY A 197 43.08 -12.74 32.17
CA GLY A 197 44.51 -13.01 32.30
C GLY A 197 45.24 -12.81 30.96
N GLY A 198 46.39 -12.12 31.00
CA GLY A 198 47.32 -12.03 29.86
C GLY A 198 47.37 -10.67 29.13
N MET A 199 46.53 -9.69 29.49
CA MET A 199 46.51 -8.37 28.82
C MET A 199 47.42 -7.32 29.47
N GLU A 200 48.24 -7.67 30.47
CA GLU A 200 48.98 -6.68 31.24
C GLU A 200 50.03 -5.95 30.40
N LYS A 201 50.60 -6.62 29.39
CA LYS A 201 51.47 -5.97 28.41
C LYS A 201 50.75 -4.89 27.60
N VAL A 202 49.50 -5.14 27.22
CA VAL A 202 48.70 -4.20 26.42
C VAL A 202 48.26 -3.01 27.26
N LYS A 203 47.87 -3.25 28.52
CA LYS A 203 47.54 -2.17 29.48
C LYS A 203 48.77 -1.28 29.73
N GLU A 204 49.95 -1.86 29.84
CA GLU A 204 51.19 -1.11 30.05
C GLU A 204 51.61 -0.31 28.82
N GLU A 205 51.44 -0.87 27.61
CA GLU A 205 51.66 -0.13 26.36
C GLU A 205 50.71 1.06 26.21
N ILE A 206 49.41 0.89 26.53
CA ILE A 206 48.42 1.97 26.48
C ILE A 206 48.76 3.05 27.52
N ARG A 207 49.17 2.65 28.73
CA ARG A 207 49.60 3.59 29.77
C ARG A 207 50.75 4.46 29.29
N LEU A 208 51.78 3.86 28.72
CA LEU A 208 52.98 4.58 28.30
C LEU A 208 52.75 5.45 27.05
N LYS A 209 52.00 4.95 26.06
CA LYS A 209 51.87 5.62 24.76
C LYS A 209 50.71 6.61 24.68
N ILE A 210 49.68 6.44 25.50
CA ILE A 210 48.45 7.22 25.41
C ILE A 210 48.21 7.99 26.71
N ILE A 211 48.23 7.31 27.85
CA ILE A 211 47.80 7.93 29.11
C ILE A 211 48.88 8.88 29.67
N ALA A 212 50.14 8.45 29.73
CA ALA A 212 51.23 9.26 30.29
C ALA A 212 51.48 10.58 29.53
N PRO A 213 51.45 10.61 28.18
CA PRO A 213 51.58 11.87 27.43
C PRO A 213 50.38 12.81 27.61
N LEU A 214 49.17 12.27 27.81
CA LEU A 214 47.97 13.08 28.06
C LEU A 214 47.94 13.65 29.49
N GLN A 215 48.50 12.94 30.47
CA GLN A 215 48.53 13.38 31.87
C GLN A 215 49.74 14.25 32.20
N HIS A 216 50.84 14.13 31.45
CA HIS A 216 52.03 14.96 31.60
C HIS A 216 52.44 15.63 30.28
N PRO A 217 51.60 16.51 29.69
CA PRO A 217 51.87 17.12 28.38
C PRO A 217 53.15 17.97 28.35
N GLU A 218 53.57 18.47 29.51
CA GLU A 218 54.75 19.31 29.72
C GLU A 218 56.07 18.54 29.45
N LEU A 219 56.11 17.22 29.71
CA LEU A 219 57.31 16.39 29.58
C LEU A 219 57.48 15.77 28.17
N TYR A 220 56.42 15.79 27.36
CA TYR A 220 56.37 15.13 26.03
C TYR A 220 56.25 16.13 24.86
N LYS A 221 56.34 17.44 25.13
CA LYS A 221 56.54 18.46 24.10
C LYS A 221 58.04 18.59 23.80
N ALA A 222 58.50 17.93 22.74
CA ALA A 222 59.74 18.26 22.05
C ALA A 222 59.45 19.25 20.91
#